data_AF-A0A420VGN7-F1
#
_entry.id   AF-A0A420VGN7-F1
#
_cell.length_a   1.000
_cell.length_b   1.000
_cell.length_c   1.000
_cell.angle_alpha   90.00
_cell.angle_beta   90.00
_cell.angle_gamma   90.00
#
_symmetry.space_group_name_H-M   'P 1'
#
loop_
_entity.id
_entity.type
_entity.pdbx_description
1 polymer ?
#
loop_
_entity_poly.entity_id
_entity_poly.type
_entity_poly.pdbx_seq_one_letter_code
_entity_poly.pdbx_strand_id
1 'polypeptide(L)'
;MIRDTNRWEWKAMLLEHAKILFAVRASGEIAGRKKFQKMIYIAKKLNFPFQEKFDFHFFGPYSEELSLRIEELVNMGFLVERAEKIGGYVQYRYSITGSGEEFLKMFPLEEDFPFLKPCFLDMNEKSGRFLELVSTVLF
;
A
#
# COMPACT_ATOMS: atom_id res chain seq x y z
N MET A 1 -9.70 -36.02 -9.35
CA MET A 1 -9.17 -34.89 -10.15
C MET A 1 -9.67 -33.61 -9.52
N ILE A 2 -9.12 -33.25 -8.35
CA ILE A 2 -9.46 -32.00 -7.64
C ILE A 2 -8.60 -30.93 -8.29
N ARG A 3 -9.23 -29.91 -8.86
CA ARG A 3 -8.61 -28.92 -9.74
C ARG A 3 -7.54 -28.11 -9.00
N ASP A 4 -6.45 -27.82 -9.71
CA ASP A 4 -5.36 -26.89 -9.39
C ASP A 4 -5.81 -25.42 -9.20
N THR A 5 -7.13 -25.18 -9.06
CA THR A 5 -7.72 -23.84 -9.05
C THR A 5 -7.33 -23.04 -7.81
N ASN A 6 -7.20 -23.69 -6.66
CA ASN A 6 -6.87 -22.98 -5.44
C ASN A 6 -5.45 -22.37 -5.54
N ARG A 7 -4.50 -23.09 -6.14
CA ARG A 7 -3.08 -22.69 -6.18
C ARG A 7 -2.85 -21.36 -6.91
N TRP A 8 -3.58 -21.10 -7.98
CA TRP A 8 -3.44 -19.84 -8.72
C TRP A 8 -4.11 -18.67 -7.97
N GLU A 9 -5.25 -18.90 -7.31
CA GLU A 9 -5.93 -17.91 -6.48
C GLU A 9 -5.04 -17.46 -5.32
N TRP A 10 -4.42 -18.42 -4.62
CA TRP A 10 -3.45 -18.12 -3.56
C TRP A 10 -2.27 -17.31 -4.08
N LYS A 11 -1.71 -17.69 -5.24
CA LYS A 11 -0.57 -16.97 -5.83
C LYS A 11 -0.95 -15.54 -6.23
N ALA A 12 -2.15 -15.35 -6.80
CA ALA A 12 -2.67 -14.03 -7.14
C ALA A 12 -2.88 -13.18 -5.88
N MET A 13 -3.52 -13.74 -4.85
CA MET A 13 -3.72 -13.05 -3.57
C MET A 13 -2.38 -12.61 -2.94
N LEU A 14 -1.37 -13.49 -2.89
CA LEU A 14 -0.06 -13.18 -2.33
C LEU A 14 0.70 -12.13 -3.15
N LEU A 15 0.55 -12.13 -4.48
CA LEU A 15 1.11 -11.09 -5.34
C LEU A 15 0.50 -9.72 -5.02
N GLU A 16 -0.82 -9.66 -4.81
CA GLU A 16 -1.52 -8.43 -4.43
C GLU A 16 -1.08 -7.90 -3.05
N HIS A 17 -0.71 -8.79 -2.12
CA HIS A 17 -0.07 -8.43 -0.85
C HIS A 17 1.35 -7.90 -1.06
N ALA A 18 2.13 -8.58 -1.90
CA ALA A 18 3.50 -8.19 -2.22
C ALA A 18 3.57 -6.79 -2.82
N LYS A 19 2.60 -6.39 -3.67
CA LYS A 19 2.54 -5.03 -4.24
C LYS A 19 2.37 -3.95 -3.18
N ILE A 20 1.49 -4.16 -2.19
CA ILE A 20 1.28 -3.20 -1.10
C ILE A 20 2.47 -3.16 -0.16
N LEU A 21 3.05 -4.31 0.15
CA LEU A 21 4.27 -4.39 0.93
C LEU A 21 5.46 -3.70 0.23
N PHE A 22 5.57 -3.86 -1.09
CA PHE A 22 6.57 -3.21 -1.92
C PHE A 22 6.40 -1.69 -1.94
N ALA A 23 5.16 -1.18 -1.96
CA ALA A 23 4.88 0.25 -1.82
C ALA A 23 5.38 0.82 -0.48
N VAL A 24 5.25 0.07 0.63
CA VAL A 24 5.79 0.48 1.93
C VAL A 24 7.32 0.44 1.92
N ARG A 25 7.93 -0.64 1.43
CA ARG A 25 9.41 -0.75 1.26
C ARG A 25 9.96 0.40 0.42
N ALA A 26 9.31 0.70 -0.71
CA ALA A 26 9.67 1.79 -1.61
C ALA A 26 9.64 3.16 -0.94
N SER A 27 8.72 3.36 0.01
CA SER A 27 8.57 4.60 0.78
C SER A 27 9.51 4.68 2.00
N GLY A 28 10.13 3.57 2.38
CA GLY A 28 10.77 3.35 3.69
C GLY A 28 9.74 3.17 4.82
N GLU A 29 8.88 4.17 4.98
CA GLU A 29 7.77 4.17 5.92
C GLU A 29 6.63 5.07 5.41
N ILE A 30 5.40 4.78 5.82
CA ILE A 30 4.24 5.62 5.48
C ILE A 30 3.55 6.08 6.75
N ALA A 31 3.50 7.40 6.95
CA ALA A 31 2.86 8.03 8.10
C ALA A 31 1.42 8.48 7.76
N GLY A 32 0.46 7.77 8.33
CA GLY A 32 -0.97 8.08 8.29
C GLY A 32 -1.78 7.19 7.35
N ARG A 33 -2.87 6.61 7.88
CA ARG A 33 -3.82 5.76 7.13
C ARG A 33 -4.40 6.44 5.90
N LYS A 34 -4.86 7.69 6.05
CA LYS A 34 -5.42 8.48 4.94
C LYS A 34 -4.37 8.74 3.86
N LYS A 35 -3.14 9.05 4.26
CA LYS A 35 -2.02 9.26 3.32
C LYS A 35 -1.75 8.00 2.50
N PHE A 36 -1.71 6.85 3.16
CA PHE A 36 -1.49 5.57 2.50
C PHE A 36 -2.56 5.29 1.42
N GLN A 37 -3.84 5.49 1.75
CA GLN A 37 -4.95 5.39 0.80
C GLN A 37 -4.73 6.28 -0.44
N LYS A 38 -4.28 7.52 -0.25
CA LYS A 38 -4.06 8.46 -1.37
C LYS A 38 -2.88 8.05 -2.24
N MET A 39 -1.79 7.59 -1.63
CA MET A 39 -0.59 7.18 -2.36
C MET A 39 -0.88 5.98 -3.27
N ILE A 40 -1.57 4.94 -2.77
CA ILE A 40 -1.95 3.79 -3.61
C ILE A 40 -2.90 4.23 -4.73
N TYR A 41 -3.87 5.08 -4.43
CA TYR A 41 -4.81 5.58 -5.44
C TYR A 41 -4.12 6.36 -6.56
N ILE A 42 -3.24 7.31 -6.21
CA ILE A 42 -2.50 8.11 -7.18
C ILE A 42 -1.62 7.19 -8.03
N ALA A 43 -0.90 6.25 -7.41
CA ALA A 43 -0.10 5.28 -8.14
C ALA A 43 -0.94 4.42 -9.11
N LYS A 44 -2.13 3.98 -8.69
CA LYS A 44 -3.09 3.29 -9.57
C LYS A 44 -3.45 4.14 -10.79
N LYS A 45 -3.69 5.44 -10.60
CA LYS A 45 -3.99 6.39 -11.70
C LYS A 45 -2.79 6.69 -12.59
N LEU A 46 -1.57 6.48 -12.09
CA LEU A 46 -0.34 6.50 -12.87
C LEU A 46 -0.02 5.15 -13.53
N ASN A 47 -1.00 4.23 -13.60
CA ASN A 47 -0.90 2.90 -14.22
C ASN A 47 0.02 1.90 -13.50
N PHE A 48 0.36 2.12 -12.22
CA PHE A 48 0.91 1.04 -11.41
C PHE A 48 -0.17 -0.03 -11.13
N PRO A 49 0.20 -1.31 -11.02
CA PRO A 49 -0.72 -2.45 -11.14
C PRO A 49 -1.51 -2.76 -9.86
N PHE A 50 -2.04 -1.73 -9.20
CA PHE A 50 -2.88 -1.85 -8.01
C PHE A 50 -4.33 -2.18 -8.42
N GLN A 51 -4.87 -3.28 -7.90
CA GLN A 51 -6.19 -3.80 -8.31
C GLN A 51 -7.34 -3.29 -7.43
N GLU A 52 -7.04 -2.66 -6.30
CA GLU A 52 -8.01 -2.22 -5.31
C GLU A 52 -9.07 -1.32 -5.91
N LYS A 53 -10.31 -1.59 -5.53
CA LYS A 53 -11.44 -0.72 -5.84
C LYS A 53 -11.49 0.43 -4.85
N PHE A 54 -11.73 1.62 -5.39
CA PHE A 54 -11.84 2.85 -4.61
C PHE A 54 -13.18 3.49 -4.86
N ASP A 55 -13.84 3.87 -3.77
CA ASP A 55 -15.05 4.67 -3.76
C ASP A 55 -14.72 6.09 -3.28
N PHE A 56 -15.53 7.06 -3.69
CA PHE A 56 -15.34 8.45 -3.27
C PHE A 56 -16.06 8.72 -1.95
N HIS A 57 -15.28 9.01 -0.89
CA HIS A 57 -15.80 9.41 0.41
C HIS A 57 -15.55 10.91 0.65
N PHE A 58 -15.96 11.42 1.81
CA PHE A 58 -15.85 12.85 2.14
C PHE A 58 -14.43 13.43 2.00
N PHE A 59 -13.40 12.62 2.26
CA PHE A 59 -11.98 13.01 2.12
C PHE A 59 -11.34 12.45 0.85
N GLY A 60 -12.12 12.22 -0.20
CA GLY A 60 -11.67 11.69 -1.48
C GLY A 60 -11.66 10.15 -1.57
N PRO A 61 -10.93 9.57 -2.54
CA PRO A 61 -10.92 8.13 -2.80
C PRO A 61 -10.47 7.30 -1.59
N TYR A 62 -11.18 6.24 -1.31
CA TYR A 62 -10.90 5.32 -0.22
C TYR A 62 -11.23 3.89 -0.63
N SER A 63 -10.40 2.93 -0.22
CA SER A 63 -10.57 1.52 -0.51
C SER A 63 -10.62 0.70 0.78
N GLU A 64 -11.74 0.04 1.06
CA GLU A 64 -11.82 -0.94 2.14
C GLU A 64 -10.94 -2.16 1.86
N GLU A 65 -10.81 -2.56 0.59
CA GLU A 65 -9.93 -3.67 0.17
C GLU A 65 -8.46 -3.37 0.54
N LEU A 66 -8.01 -2.13 0.34
CA LEU A 66 -6.67 -1.72 0.75
C LEU A 66 -6.50 -1.75 2.28
N SER A 67 -7.48 -1.25 3.02
CA SER A 67 -7.45 -1.26 4.49
C SER A 67 -7.34 -2.70 5.03
N LEU A 68 -8.16 -3.61 4.51
CA LEU A 68 -8.14 -5.02 4.88
C LEU A 68 -6.78 -5.66 4.56
N ARG A 69 -6.21 -5.39 3.38
CA ARG A 69 -4.92 -5.97 2.99
C ARG A 69 -3.76 -5.48 3.84
N ILE A 70 -3.79 -4.20 4.23
CA ILE A 70 -2.79 -3.65 5.17
C ILE A 70 -2.93 -4.34 6.52
N GLU A 71 -4.15 -4.56 7.01
CA GLU A 71 -4.41 -5.30 8.25
C GLU A 71 -3.90 -6.74 8.17
N GLU A 72 -4.16 -7.44 7.07
CA GLU A 72 -3.66 -8.81 6.81
C GLU A 72 -2.12 -8.85 6.83
N LEU A 73 -1.45 -7.90 6.16
CA LEU A 73 0.01 -7.77 6.18
C LEU A 73 0.57 -7.51 7.59
N VAL A 74 -0.14 -6.73 8.41
CA VAL A 74 0.22 -6.51 9.81
C VAL A 74 0.03 -7.79 10.64
N ASN A 75 -1.11 -8.47 10.47
CA ASN A 75 -1.43 -9.72 11.19
C ASN A 75 -0.49 -10.87 10.82
N MET A 76 -0.02 -10.94 9.57
CA MET A 76 1.02 -11.87 9.13
C MET A 76 2.43 -11.50 9.63
N GLY A 77 2.59 -10.31 10.22
CA GLY A 77 3.86 -9.81 10.71
C GLY A 77 4.81 -9.32 9.62
N PHE A 78 4.33 -9.05 8.40
CA PHE A 78 5.12 -8.49 7.29
C PHE A 78 5.19 -6.96 7.35
N LEU A 79 4.18 -6.32 7.90
CA LEU A 79 4.18 -4.91 8.28
C LEU A 79 4.13 -4.76 9.80
N VAL A 80 4.69 -3.66 10.29
CA VAL A 80 4.43 -3.18 11.64
C VAL A 80 3.67 -1.85 11.55
N GLU A 81 2.56 -1.76 12.28
CA GLU A 81 1.83 -0.52 12.53
C GLU A 81 2.23 0.02 13.90
N ARG A 82 2.74 1.25 13.96
CA ARG A 82 3.07 1.96 15.21
C ARG A 82 2.15 3.15 15.41
N ALA A 83 1.56 3.26 16.59
CA ALA A 83 0.77 4.43 17.00
C ALA A 83 1.69 5.46 17.67
N GLU A 84 1.79 6.65 17.08
CA GLU A 84 2.61 7.76 17.56
C GLU A 84 1.72 8.91 18.04
N LYS A 85 1.97 9.42 19.24
CA LYS A 85 1.29 10.62 19.75
C LYS A 85 1.99 11.87 19.21
N ILE A 86 1.30 12.64 18.39
CA ILE A 86 1.80 13.89 17.81
C ILE A 86 0.80 14.97 18.14
N GLY A 87 1.20 16.01 18.88
CA GLY A 87 0.38 17.22 19.09
C GLY A 87 -1.07 16.95 19.53
N GLY A 88 -1.30 15.96 20.40
CA GLY A 88 -2.63 15.61 20.91
C GLY A 88 -3.46 14.65 20.06
N TYR A 89 -2.97 14.21 18.89
CA TYR A 89 -3.61 13.17 18.09
C TYR A 89 -2.70 11.93 17.95
N VAL A 90 -3.30 10.82 17.52
CA VAL A 90 -2.57 9.58 17.20
C VAL A 90 -2.37 9.48 15.69
N GLN A 91 -1.13 9.28 15.27
CA GLN A 91 -0.76 8.96 13.89
C GLN A 91 -0.26 7.52 13.81
N TYR A 92 -0.76 6.77 12.84
CA TYR A 92 -0.27 5.42 12.56
C TYR A 92 0.84 5.46 11.52
N ARG A 93 1.94 4.76 11.78
CA ARG A 93 3.09 4.64 10.88
C ARG A 93 3.30 3.18 10.50
N TYR A 94 3.47 2.93 9.20
CA TYR A 94 3.72 1.61 8.65
C TYR A 94 5.16 1.50 8.17
N SER A 95 5.83 0.42 8.55
CA SER A 95 7.15 0.04 8.03
C SER A 95 7.21 -1.46 7.81
N ILE A 96 8.03 -1.90 6.87
CA ILE A 96 8.27 -3.32 6.61
C ILE A 96 9.06 -3.98 7.74
N THR A 97 8.80 -5.26 8.00
CA THR A 97 9.56 -6.09 8.95
C THR A 97 10.61 -6.94 8.23
N GLY A 98 11.50 -7.59 8.97
CA GLY A 98 12.47 -8.54 8.37
C GLY A 98 11.78 -9.70 7.65
N SER A 99 10.69 -10.26 8.18
CA SER A 99 9.91 -11.29 7.50
C SER A 99 9.20 -10.75 6.25
N GLY A 100 8.78 -9.48 6.26
CA GLY A 100 8.24 -8.81 5.08
C GLY A 100 9.28 -8.67 3.97
N GLU A 101 10.53 -8.32 4.32
CA GLU A 101 11.63 -8.26 3.35
C GLU A 101 11.93 -9.64 2.74
N GLU A 102 11.95 -10.71 3.55
CA GLU A 102 12.12 -12.07 3.02
C GLU A 102 10.93 -12.49 2.14
N PHE A 103 9.70 -12.12 2.51
CA PHE A 103 8.53 -12.38 1.69
C PHE A 103 8.60 -11.68 0.32
N LEU A 104 9.04 -10.43 0.28
CA LEU A 104 9.18 -9.67 -0.97
C LEU A 104 10.20 -10.29 -1.93
N LYS A 105 11.27 -10.92 -1.44
CA LYS A 105 12.25 -11.60 -2.32
C LYS A 105 11.64 -12.71 -3.18
N MET A 106 10.48 -13.24 -2.79
CA MET A 106 9.76 -14.23 -3.60
C MET A 106 9.04 -13.61 -4.82
N PHE A 107 8.97 -12.28 -4.91
CA PHE A 107 8.28 -11.53 -5.94
C PHE A 107 9.23 -10.47 -6.54
N PRO A 108 9.75 -10.64 -7.77
CA PRO A 108 10.72 -9.72 -8.38
C PRO A 108 10.09 -8.41 -8.90
N LEU A 109 9.35 -7.70 -8.05
CA LEU A 109 8.55 -6.52 -8.40
C LEU A 109 9.39 -5.29 -8.79
N GLU A 110 10.66 -5.23 -8.38
CA GLU A 110 11.56 -4.11 -8.68
C GLU A 110 11.87 -4.01 -10.18
N GLU A 111 11.98 -5.15 -10.86
CA GLU A 111 12.23 -5.21 -12.31
C GLU A 111 10.98 -4.85 -13.11
N ASP A 112 9.80 -5.28 -12.63
CA ASP A 112 8.53 -5.02 -13.27
C ASP A 112 8.09 -3.54 -13.15
N PHE A 113 8.47 -2.85 -12.05
CA PHE A 113 8.00 -1.49 -11.73
C PHE A 113 9.13 -0.53 -11.31
N PRO A 114 10.10 -0.23 -12.20
CA PRO A 114 11.29 0.54 -11.86
C PRO A 114 10.98 1.98 -11.37
N PHE A 115 9.86 2.55 -11.82
CA PHE A 115 9.44 3.90 -11.44
C PHE A 115 8.59 3.96 -10.16
N LEU A 116 8.23 2.82 -9.57
CA LEU A 116 7.40 2.80 -8.37
C LEU A 116 8.13 3.45 -7.20
N LYS A 117 9.40 3.08 -6.98
CA LYS A 117 10.21 3.64 -5.90
C LYS A 117 10.34 5.17 -5.95
N PRO A 118 10.82 5.80 -7.05
CA PRO A 118 10.89 7.26 -7.11
C PRO A 118 9.52 7.94 -6.98
N CYS A 119 8.45 7.34 -7.51
CA CYS A 119 7.09 7.86 -7.37
C CYS A 119 6.62 7.85 -5.90
N PHE A 120 6.81 6.74 -5.19
CA PHE A 120 6.41 6.62 -3.79
C PHE A 120 7.26 7.50 -2.87
N LEU A 121 8.57 7.67 -3.15
CA LEU A 121 9.40 8.63 -2.42
C LEU A 121 8.88 10.06 -2.58
N ASP A 122 8.62 10.53 -3.81
CA ASP A 122 8.11 11.89 -4.04
C ASP A 122 6.75 12.11 -3.36
N MET A 123 5.82 11.16 -3.49
CA MET A 123 4.53 11.24 -2.81
C MET A 123 4.70 11.24 -1.29
N ASN A 124 5.65 10.48 -0.74
CA ASN A 124 5.85 10.39 0.69
C ASN A 124 6.45 11.66 1.30
N GLU A 125 7.12 12.50 0.52
CA GLU A 125 7.55 13.84 0.97
C GLU A 125 6.39 14.83 1.06
N LYS A 126 5.27 14.58 0.39
CA LYS A 126 4.13 15.49 0.40
C LYS A 126 3.26 15.33 1.65
N SER A 127 2.58 16.41 2.01
CA SER A 127 1.59 16.39 3.09
C SER A 127 0.36 15.55 2.71
N GLY A 128 -0.32 14.98 3.72
CA GLY A 128 -1.57 14.25 3.49
C GLY A 128 -2.65 15.10 2.81
N ARG A 129 -2.73 16.41 3.13
CA ARG A 129 -3.66 17.34 2.49
C ARG A 129 -3.37 17.54 1.00
N PHE A 130 -2.09 17.64 0.62
CA PHE A 130 -1.73 17.76 -0.79
C PHE A 130 -2.16 16.51 -1.57
N LEU A 131 -1.84 15.33 -1.06
CA LEU A 131 -2.22 14.07 -1.69
C LEU A 131 -3.74 13.88 -1.73
N GLU A 132 -4.46 14.36 -0.72
CA GLU A 132 -5.93 14.38 -0.73
C GLU A 132 -6.45 15.19 -1.92
N LEU A 133 -5.98 16.42 -2.11
CA LEU A 133 -6.38 17.27 -3.24
C LEU A 133 -6.05 16.62 -4.60
N VAL A 134 -4.82 16.11 -4.77
CA VAL A 134 -4.41 15.43 -6.01
C VAL A 134 -5.30 14.22 -6.28
N SER A 135 -5.51 13.37 -5.27
CA SER A 135 -6.35 12.17 -5.41
C SER A 135 -7.81 12.49 -5.73
N THR A 136 -8.32 13.63 -5.23
CA THR A 136 -9.66 14.12 -5.53
C THR A 136 -9.79 14.59 -6.98
N VAL A 137 -8.78 15.27 -7.51
CA VAL A 137 -8.76 15.71 -8.93
C VAL A 137 -8.64 14.52 -9.88
N LEU A 138 -7.91 13.47 -9.49
CA LEU A 138 -7.70 12.28 -10.30
C LEU A 138 -8.89 11.29 -10.29
N PHE A 139 -9.87 11.47 -9.39
CA PHE A 139 -11.05 10.61 -9.32
C PHE A 139 -12.07 10.94 -10.39
#